data_AF-E2C1A3-F1
#
_entry.id   AF-E2C1A3-F1
#
_cell.length_a   1.000
_cell.length_b   1.000
_cell.length_c   1.000
_cell.angle_alpha   90.00
_cell.angle_beta   90.00
_cell.angle_gamma   90.00
#
_symmetry.space_group_name_H-M   'P 1'
#
loop_
_entity.id
_entity.type
_entity.pdbx_description
1 polymer ?
#
loop_
_entity_poly.entity_id
_entity_poly.type
_entity_poly.pdbx_seq_one_letter_code
_entity_poly.pdbx_strand_id
1 'polypeptide(L)'
;MEDKNNGGITLQSTRSKLEIESGSSAESIASPGEPENRRRRKTGWAAQRVFVTAVDLINHALIILVTSYLVYVASDRYSVTNVHIILCTIGYILLMSEAILVLAGENILTSAFSRRANKNIHWVLQVLGLICNLVGVGIMYNAKSAHFLSVHGILGFSSLVIVFVLAIFGYPVLIAVKLRKFVRPVVVKLVHNFLGIACFVLGMLAQCTGYQKRLIYRATQIENIDTALFVLTVVIMLLSLRGALFSLASQTLALVRSICPAVSSYTDVVDASSSTFGKS
;
A
#
# COMPACT_ATOMS: atom_id res chain seq x y z
N MET A 1 -37.45 -3.46 56.20
CA MET A 1 -36.74 -2.68 55.18
C MET A 1 -35.65 -3.59 54.63
N GLU A 2 -35.68 -3.79 53.30
CA GLU A 2 -34.58 -4.23 52.40
C GLU A 2 -34.01 -5.66 52.62
N ASP A 3 -34.28 -6.62 51.72
CA ASP A 3 -33.57 -6.94 50.44
C ASP A 3 -32.21 -7.64 50.69
N LYS A 4 -31.70 -8.65 49.97
CA LYS A 4 -32.05 -9.47 48.78
C LYS A 4 -31.05 -10.65 48.80
N ASN A 5 -31.53 -11.89 48.72
CA ASN A 5 -31.58 -12.77 47.55
C ASN A 5 -30.24 -13.29 46.98
N ASN A 6 -30.04 -14.57 47.29
CA ASN A 6 -29.38 -15.68 46.60
C ASN A 6 -29.11 -15.57 45.09
N GLY A 7 -27.99 -16.20 44.72
CA GLY A 7 -27.71 -16.64 43.36
C GLY A 7 -28.56 -17.84 42.92
N GLY A 8 -28.68 -17.99 41.60
CA GLY A 8 -29.32 -19.12 40.96
C GLY A 8 -29.28 -18.97 39.44
N ILE A 9 -28.50 -19.82 38.79
CA ILE A 9 -28.32 -19.92 37.34
C ILE A 9 -29.62 -20.41 36.70
N THR A 10 -30.02 -19.86 35.55
CA THR A 10 -31.04 -20.47 34.67
C THR A 10 -30.61 -20.36 33.22
N LEU A 11 -30.37 -21.54 32.63
CA LEU A 11 -30.25 -21.79 31.19
C LEU A 11 -31.66 -21.81 30.60
N GLN A 12 -31.94 -21.03 29.55
CA GLN A 12 -33.05 -21.35 28.65
C GLN A 12 -32.70 -21.11 27.18
N SER A 13 -32.90 -22.20 26.44
CA SER A 13 -32.94 -22.36 25.00
C SER A 13 -34.33 -21.97 24.47
N THR A 14 -34.43 -21.20 23.39
CA THR A 14 -35.64 -21.11 22.54
C THR A 14 -35.23 -20.49 21.20
N ARG A 15 -34.97 -21.24 20.13
CA ARG A 15 -35.91 -21.88 19.18
C ARG A 15 -37.02 -20.94 18.67
N SER A 16 -36.86 -20.52 17.41
CA SER A 16 -37.86 -20.13 16.42
C SER A 16 -39.05 -19.25 16.85
N LYS A 17 -39.08 -18.01 16.35
CA LYS A 17 -40.34 -17.30 16.11
C LYS A 17 -40.43 -16.88 14.65
N LEU A 18 -41.11 -17.73 13.89
CA LEU A 18 -41.64 -17.46 12.56
C LEU A 18 -43.10 -17.10 12.80
N GLU A 19 -43.45 -15.83 12.65
CA GLU A 19 -44.84 -15.39 12.56
C GLU A 19 -44.93 -14.46 11.34
N ILE A 20 -45.69 -14.95 10.38
CA ILE A 20 -46.13 -14.29 9.16
C ILE A 20 -47.42 -13.56 9.54
N GLU A 21 -47.50 -12.25 9.29
CA GLU A 21 -48.72 -11.65 8.75
C GLU A 21 -48.44 -10.26 8.15
N SER A 22 -48.61 -10.19 6.82
CA SER A 22 -49.46 -9.22 6.11
C SER A 22 -49.40 -7.76 6.56
N GLY A 23 -48.88 -6.82 5.76
CA GLY A 23 -49.38 -6.50 4.44
C GLY A 23 -49.70 -5.00 4.45
N SER A 24 -48.80 -4.18 3.91
CA SER A 24 -49.10 -2.78 3.63
C SER A 24 -48.44 -2.41 2.32
N SER A 25 -49.32 -2.18 1.33
CA SER A 25 -49.02 -1.69 0.00
C SER A 25 -48.11 -0.47 0.04
N ALA A 26 -46.94 -0.62 -0.53
CA ALA A 26 -46.33 0.43 -1.33
C ALA A 26 -45.92 -0.22 -2.65
N GLU A 27 -46.89 -0.28 -3.54
CA GLU A 27 -46.71 -0.56 -4.95
C GLU A 27 -45.85 0.59 -5.54
N SER A 28 -44.54 0.51 -5.30
CA SER A 28 -43.57 1.34 -6.00
C SER A 28 -43.39 0.70 -7.36
N ILE A 29 -44.05 1.28 -8.36
CA ILE A 29 -43.89 1.02 -9.79
C ILE A 29 -42.41 0.81 -10.10
N ALA A 30 -42.01 -0.46 -10.19
CA ALA A 30 -40.67 -0.84 -10.57
C ALA A 30 -40.57 -0.62 -12.07
N SER A 31 -39.79 0.40 -12.46
CA SER A 31 -39.38 0.55 -13.86
C SER A 31 -38.66 -0.74 -14.30
N PRO A 32 -39.01 -1.35 -15.45
CA PRO A 32 -38.54 -2.69 -15.84
C PRO A 32 -37.01 -2.87 -16.01
N GLY A 33 -36.19 -1.84 -15.80
CA GLY A 33 -34.73 -1.86 -15.99
C GLY A 33 -33.85 -1.79 -14.71
N GLU A 34 -34.43 -1.58 -13.52
CA GLU A 34 -33.68 -1.45 -12.25
C GLU A 34 -32.96 -2.73 -11.74
N PRO A 35 -33.56 -3.94 -11.78
CA PRO A 35 -32.96 -5.13 -11.16
C PRO A 35 -31.76 -5.68 -11.96
N GLU A 36 -31.80 -5.56 -13.29
CA GLU A 36 -30.71 -6.02 -14.16
C GLU A 36 -29.49 -5.10 -14.03
N ASN A 37 -29.68 -3.78 -14.03
CA ASN A 37 -28.60 -2.81 -13.87
C ASN A 37 -27.92 -2.93 -12.48
N ARG A 38 -28.70 -3.11 -11.41
CA ARG A 38 -28.17 -3.34 -10.05
C ARG A 38 -27.40 -4.66 -9.95
N ARG A 39 -27.88 -5.74 -10.61
CA ARG A 39 -27.18 -7.04 -10.64
C ARG A 39 -25.88 -6.96 -11.44
N ARG A 40 -25.90 -6.31 -12.60
CA ARG A 40 -24.74 -6.07 -13.48
C ARG A 40 -23.67 -5.19 -12.82
N ARG A 41 -24.08 -4.17 -12.04
CA ARG A 41 -23.16 -3.37 -11.21
C ARG A 41 -22.51 -4.22 -10.10
N LYS A 42 -23.28 -5.04 -9.39
CA LYS A 42 -22.74 -5.93 -8.33
C LYS A 42 -21.76 -6.96 -8.88
N THR A 43 -22.04 -7.57 -10.02
CA THR A 43 -21.12 -8.53 -10.65
C THR A 43 -19.84 -7.86 -11.17
N GLY A 44 -19.95 -6.67 -11.76
CA GLY A 44 -18.77 -5.88 -12.17
C GLY A 44 -17.87 -5.52 -10.99
N TRP A 45 -18.46 -5.11 -9.86
CA TRP A 45 -17.70 -4.77 -8.65
C TRP A 45 -17.05 -6.00 -8.01
N ALA A 46 -17.70 -7.15 -8.06
CA ALA A 46 -17.12 -8.41 -7.61
C ALA A 46 -15.94 -8.84 -8.49
N ALA A 47 -16.10 -8.79 -9.82
CA ALA A 47 -15.05 -9.13 -10.77
C ALA A 47 -13.81 -8.22 -10.62
N GLN A 48 -14.03 -6.91 -10.44
CA GLN A 48 -12.95 -5.95 -10.19
C GLN A 48 -12.17 -6.30 -8.92
N ARG A 49 -12.85 -6.61 -7.81
CA ARG A 49 -12.18 -7.00 -6.55
C ARG A 49 -11.36 -8.29 -6.71
N VAL A 50 -11.89 -9.27 -7.42
CA VAL A 50 -11.16 -10.53 -7.71
C VAL A 50 -9.90 -10.24 -8.52
N PHE A 51 -10.00 -9.41 -9.56
CA PHE A 51 -8.85 -9.02 -10.38
C PHE A 51 -7.77 -8.30 -9.55
N VAL A 52 -8.17 -7.31 -8.76
CA VAL A 52 -7.27 -6.57 -7.86
C VAL A 52 -6.55 -7.54 -6.93
N THR A 53 -7.31 -8.43 -6.28
CA THR A 53 -6.77 -9.44 -5.36
C THR A 53 -5.76 -10.37 -6.04
N ALA A 54 -6.05 -10.84 -7.26
CA ALA A 54 -5.16 -11.72 -8.01
C ALA A 54 -3.84 -11.04 -8.34
N VAL A 55 -3.88 -9.77 -8.75
CA VAL A 55 -2.67 -8.97 -9.03
C VAL A 55 -1.84 -8.77 -7.77
N ASP A 56 -2.47 -8.52 -6.61
CA ASP A 56 -1.73 -8.38 -5.35
C ASP A 56 -1.06 -9.70 -4.94
N LEU A 57 -1.77 -10.83 -5.10
CA LEU A 57 -1.20 -12.15 -4.84
C LEU A 57 0.02 -12.44 -5.71
N ILE A 58 -0.06 -12.11 -7.01
CA ILE A 58 1.07 -12.21 -7.93
C ILE A 58 2.21 -11.32 -7.43
N ASN A 59 1.93 -10.08 -7.02
CA ASN A 59 2.96 -9.18 -6.53
C ASN A 59 3.65 -9.70 -5.26
N HIS A 60 2.90 -10.24 -4.30
CA HIS A 60 3.47 -10.90 -3.11
C HIS A 60 4.40 -12.05 -3.48
N ALA A 61 3.97 -12.91 -4.42
CA ALA A 61 4.78 -14.03 -4.90
C ALA A 61 6.07 -13.53 -5.58
N LEU A 62 6.00 -12.48 -6.40
CA LEU A 62 7.15 -11.86 -7.05
C LEU A 62 8.13 -11.25 -6.03
N ILE A 63 7.62 -10.53 -5.02
CA ILE A 63 8.43 -9.96 -3.94
C ILE A 63 9.21 -11.05 -3.21
N ILE A 64 8.55 -12.14 -2.82
CA ILE A 64 9.17 -13.26 -2.12
C ILE A 64 10.20 -13.96 -3.03
N LEU A 65 9.86 -14.20 -4.29
CA LEU A 65 10.73 -14.86 -5.26
C LEU A 65 12.02 -14.06 -5.50
N VAL A 66 11.91 -12.77 -5.84
CA VAL A 66 13.07 -11.92 -6.12
C VAL A 66 13.93 -11.75 -4.88
N THR A 67 13.32 -11.53 -3.71
CA THR A 67 14.06 -11.37 -2.46
C THR A 67 14.81 -12.65 -2.09
N SER A 68 14.13 -13.80 -2.08
CA SER A 68 14.75 -15.07 -1.72
C SER A 68 15.89 -15.44 -2.66
N TYR A 69 15.73 -15.22 -3.97
CA TYR A 69 16.80 -15.46 -4.95
C TYR A 69 18.02 -14.58 -4.71
N LEU A 70 17.83 -13.27 -4.51
CA LEU A 70 18.94 -12.34 -4.27
C LEU A 70 19.66 -12.62 -2.95
N VAL A 71 18.91 -12.95 -1.90
CA VAL A 71 19.48 -13.33 -0.61
C VAL A 71 20.27 -14.64 -0.75
N TYR A 72 19.72 -15.63 -1.44
CA TYR A 72 20.41 -16.90 -1.69
C TYR A 72 21.75 -16.69 -2.41
N VAL A 73 21.75 -15.97 -3.55
CA VAL A 73 22.98 -15.73 -4.31
C VAL A 73 23.99 -14.90 -3.51
N ALA A 74 23.54 -13.87 -2.81
CA ALA A 74 24.44 -13.03 -2.01
C ALA A 74 25.00 -13.76 -0.79
N SER A 75 24.31 -14.77 -0.25
CA SER A 75 24.75 -15.54 0.92
C SER A 75 25.88 -16.53 0.62
N ASP A 76 26.14 -16.83 -0.66
CA ASP A 76 27.20 -17.77 -1.08
C ASP A 76 28.60 -17.32 -0.62
N ARG A 77 28.84 -16.00 -0.55
CA ARG A 77 30.12 -15.45 -0.05
C ARG A 77 29.90 -14.34 0.95
N TYR A 78 30.62 -14.40 2.07
CA TYR A 78 30.61 -13.31 3.04
C TYR A 78 31.54 -12.19 2.58
N SER A 79 30.93 -11.11 2.08
CA SER A 79 31.61 -9.84 1.80
C SER A 79 30.73 -8.68 2.26
N VAL A 80 31.34 -7.52 2.56
CA VAL A 80 30.56 -6.33 2.98
C VAL A 80 29.52 -5.95 1.91
N THR A 81 29.88 -6.06 0.64
CA THR A 81 28.97 -5.83 -0.49
C THR A 81 27.79 -6.80 -0.47
N ASN A 82 28.01 -8.07 -0.16
CA ASN A 82 26.94 -9.07 -0.12
C ASN A 82 26.01 -8.85 1.07
N VAL A 83 26.53 -8.51 2.24
CA VAL A 83 25.69 -8.12 3.39
C VAL A 83 24.87 -6.87 3.07
N HIS A 84 25.46 -5.88 2.38
CA HIS A 84 24.74 -4.72 1.88
C HIS A 84 23.61 -5.11 0.92
N ILE A 85 23.87 -5.99 -0.04
CA ILE A 85 22.85 -6.49 -0.98
C ILE A 85 21.72 -7.19 -0.22
N ILE A 86 22.03 -8.10 0.71
CA ILE A 86 21.03 -8.83 1.50
C ILE A 86 20.14 -7.86 2.28
N LEU A 87 20.74 -6.97 3.06
CA LEU A 87 20.01 -6.05 3.93
C LEU A 87 19.16 -5.04 3.13
N CYS A 88 19.71 -4.44 2.08
CA CYS A 88 18.97 -3.49 1.24
C CYS A 88 17.86 -4.17 0.43
N THR A 89 18.06 -5.43 0.00
CA THR A 89 17.02 -6.21 -0.69
C THR A 89 15.87 -6.54 0.25
N ILE A 90 16.17 -7.03 1.46
CA ILE A 90 15.15 -7.30 2.49
C ILE A 90 14.43 -6.00 2.87
N GLY A 91 15.15 -4.90 3.04
CA GLY A 91 14.56 -3.61 3.39
C GLY A 91 13.65 -3.04 2.30
N TYR A 92 14.20 -2.76 1.11
CA TYR A 92 13.44 -2.11 0.03
C TYR A 92 12.46 -3.03 -0.70
N ILE A 93 12.90 -4.22 -1.13
CA ILE A 93 12.05 -5.08 -1.96
C ILE A 93 11.01 -5.79 -1.10
N LEU A 94 11.42 -6.45 -0.01
CA LEU A 94 10.50 -7.23 0.81
C LEU A 94 9.69 -6.33 1.76
N LEU A 95 10.33 -5.74 2.76
CA LEU A 95 9.63 -5.11 3.87
C LEU A 95 8.87 -3.85 3.45
N MET A 96 9.48 -2.97 2.65
CA MET A 96 8.81 -1.74 2.20
C MET A 96 7.70 -1.99 1.17
N SER A 97 7.86 -2.92 0.23
CA SER A 97 6.79 -3.25 -0.72
C SER A 97 5.60 -3.89 -0.02
N GLU A 98 5.84 -4.86 0.87
CA GLU A 98 4.80 -5.48 1.71
C GLU A 98 4.08 -4.45 2.58
N ALA A 99 4.81 -3.49 3.16
CA ALA A 99 4.21 -2.41 3.93
C ALA A 99 3.25 -1.56 3.09
N ILE A 100 3.60 -1.25 1.83
CA ILE A 100 2.75 -0.47 0.93
C ILE A 100 1.50 -1.28 0.54
N LEU A 101 1.66 -2.56 0.20
CA LEU A 101 0.55 -3.45 -0.14
C LEU A 101 -0.43 -3.62 1.03
N VAL A 102 0.07 -3.79 2.25
CA VAL A 102 -0.77 -3.89 3.44
C VAL A 102 -1.63 -2.64 3.64
N LEU A 103 -1.13 -1.47 3.29
CA LEU A 103 -1.88 -0.22 3.42
C LEU A 103 -2.89 -0.01 2.27
N ALA A 104 -2.65 -0.60 1.09
CA ALA A 104 -3.54 -0.50 -0.06
C ALA A 104 -4.90 -1.19 0.17
N GLY A 105 -4.95 -2.20 1.05
CA GLY A 105 -6.17 -2.61 1.75
C GLY A 105 -7.21 -3.38 0.94
N GLU A 106 -6.85 -3.97 -0.21
CA GLU A 106 -7.74 -4.83 -1.01
C GLU A 106 -7.24 -6.29 -1.13
N ASN A 107 -6.19 -6.66 -0.39
CA ASN A 107 -5.58 -8.01 -0.44
C ASN A 107 -6.27 -8.93 0.58
N ILE A 108 -6.35 -10.24 0.28
CA ILE A 108 -6.97 -11.27 1.15
C ILE A 108 -6.42 -11.24 2.58
N LEU A 109 -5.11 -11.03 2.73
CA LEU A 109 -4.45 -10.99 4.04
C LEU A 109 -4.89 -9.77 4.86
N THR A 110 -5.09 -8.63 4.21
CA THR A 110 -5.44 -7.37 4.87
C THR A 110 -6.93 -7.10 4.99
N SER A 111 -7.77 -7.77 4.21
CA SER A 111 -9.23 -7.71 4.36
C SER A 111 -9.69 -8.45 5.62
N ALA A 112 -8.90 -9.41 6.11
CA ALA A 112 -9.12 -10.10 7.37
C ALA A 112 -8.81 -9.22 8.60
N PHE A 113 -7.98 -8.19 8.45
CA PHE A 113 -7.53 -7.32 9.54
C PHE A 113 -8.27 -5.98 9.55
N SER A 114 -8.44 -5.42 10.75
CA SER A 114 -9.02 -4.07 10.89
C SER A 114 -8.11 -3.01 10.26
N ARG A 115 -8.69 -1.88 9.80
CA ARG A 115 -7.91 -0.74 9.29
C ARG A 115 -6.87 -0.22 10.29
N ARG A 116 -7.08 -0.43 11.60
CA ARG A 116 -6.12 -0.07 12.65
C ARG A 116 -4.94 -1.05 12.69
N ALA A 117 -5.21 -2.34 12.55
CA ALA A 117 -4.17 -3.36 12.49
C ALA A 117 -3.27 -3.17 11.25
N ASN A 118 -3.86 -2.92 10.06
CA ASN A 118 -3.07 -2.71 8.83
C ASN A 118 -2.12 -1.51 8.95
N LYS A 119 -2.54 -0.43 9.62
CA LYS A 119 -1.67 0.72 9.90
C LYS A 119 -0.52 0.37 10.83
N ASN A 120 -0.77 -0.43 11.87
CA ASN A 120 0.27 -0.88 12.78
C ASN A 120 1.27 -1.79 12.07
N ILE A 121 0.79 -2.75 11.27
CA ILE A 121 1.63 -3.65 10.48
C ILE A 121 2.47 -2.86 9.48
N HIS A 122 1.87 -1.92 8.74
CA HIS A 122 2.59 -1.01 7.84
C HIS A 122 3.73 -0.30 8.58
N TRP A 123 3.44 0.29 9.74
CA TRP A 123 4.45 1.01 10.53
C TRP A 123 5.59 0.08 10.98
N VAL A 124 5.27 -1.12 11.50
CA VAL A 124 6.28 -2.11 11.92
C VAL A 124 7.17 -2.51 10.74
N LEU A 125 6.57 -2.87 9.60
CA LEU A 125 7.31 -3.25 8.41
C LEU A 125 8.20 -2.12 7.88
N GLN A 126 7.73 -0.87 7.89
CA GLN A 126 8.54 0.29 7.51
C GLN A 126 9.72 0.53 8.47
N VAL A 127 9.53 0.38 9.78
CA VAL A 127 10.61 0.52 10.76
C VAL A 127 11.66 -0.58 10.59
N LEU A 128 11.24 -1.83 10.42
CA LEU A 128 12.15 -2.94 10.15
C LEU A 128 12.91 -2.73 8.84
N GLY A 129 12.22 -2.31 7.79
CA GLY A 129 12.83 -1.99 6.50
C GLY A 129 13.85 -0.86 6.59
N LEU A 130 13.53 0.20 7.34
CA LEU A 130 14.45 1.31 7.62
C LEU A 130 15.71 0.82 8.35
N ILE A 131 15.57 -0.02 9.38
CA ILE A 131 16.72 -0.56 10.12
C ILE A 131 17.60 -1.39 9.18
N CYS A 132 17.04 -2.30 8.39
CA CYS A 132 17.78 -3.08 7.41
C CYS A 132 18.55 -2.19 6.42
N ASN A 133 17.88 -1.20 5.83
CA ASN A 133 18.49 -0.27 4.88
C ASN A 133 19.58 0.59 5.52
N LEU A 134 19.35 1.09 6.74
CA LEU A 134 20.32 1.91 7.46
C LEU A 134 21.59 1.12 7.79
N VAL A 135 21.45 -0.12 8.28
CA VAL A 135 22.59 -0.98 8.57
C VAL A 135 23.32 -1.35 7.27
N GLY A 136 22.58 -1.78 6.24
CA GLY A 136 23.16 -2.15 4.94
C GLY A 136 23.92 -1.02 4.26
N VAL A 137 23.40 0.21 4.29
CA VAL A 137 24.10 1.38 3.77
C VAL A 137 25.26 1.77 4.68
N GLY A 138 25.10 1.73 6.00
CA GLY A 138 26.14 2.10 6.96
C GLY A 138 27.40 1.24 6.88
N ILE A 139 27.26 -0.07 6.75
CA ILE A 139 28.42 -0.97 6.56
C ILE A 139 29.16 -0.69 5.24
N MET A 140 28.41 -0.40 4.16
CA MET A 140 28.98 -0.13 2.84
C MET A 140 29.62 1.25 2.77
N TYR A 141 29.09 2.21 3.53
CA TYR A 141 29.71 3.51 3.74
C TYR A 141 31.07 3.34 4.42
N ASN A 142 31.15 2.65 5.56
CA ASN A 142 32.41 2.44 6.28
C ASN A 142 33.47 1.68 5.47
N ALA A 143 33.06 0.79 4.56
CA ALA A 143 33.99 0.00 3.75
C ALA A 143 34.55 0.75 2.52
N LYS A 144 34.03 1.92 2.16
CA LYS A 144 34.47 2.68 0.99
C LYS A 144 35.20 3.96 1.39
N SER A 145 36.24 4.31 0.64
CA SER A 145 36.99 5.57 0.82
C SER A 145 36.40 6.75 0.03
N ALA A 146 35.63 6.46 -1.02
CA ALA A 146 34.95 7.46 -1.85
C ALA A 146 33.45 7.18 -1.87
N HIS A 147 32.65 8.18 -1.47
CA HIS A 147 31.21 8.02 -1.26
C HIS A 147 30.40 8.74 -2.34
N PHE A 148 29.21 8.21 -2.64
CA PHE A 148 28.16 8.86 -3.43
C PHE A 148 28.51 9.34 -4.85
N LEU A 149 29.59 8.84 -5.46
CA LEU A 149 29.93 9.17 -6.86
C LEU A 149 29.09 8.39 -7.90
N SER A 150 28.50 7.26 -7.50
CA SER A 150 27.69 6.45 -8.42
C SER A 150 26.21 6.79 -8.31
N VAL A 151 25.49 6.71 -9.43
CA VAL A 151 24.02 6.87 -9.49
C VAL A 151 23.31 6.00 -8.44
N HIS A 152 23.70 4.73 -8.31
CA HIS A 152 23.21 3.82 -7.28
C HIS A 152 23.34 4.39 -5.85
N GLY A 153 24.50 4.96 -5.52
CA GLY A 153 24.77 5.55 -4.21
C GLY A 153 23.97 6.82 -3.96
N ILE A 154 23.81 7.69 -4.97
CA ILE A 154 23.02 8.92 -4.86
C ILE A 154 21.54 8.59 -4.65
N LEU A 155 20.98 7.68 -5.46
CA LEU A 155 19.59 7.27 -5.34
C LEU A 155 19.31 6.59 -4.00
N GLY A 156 20.17 5.65 -3.59
CA GLY A 156 20.01 4.91 -2.33
C GLY A 156 20.11 5.81 -1.10
N PHE A 157 21.06 6.76 -1.08
CA PHE A 157 21.19 7.71 0.01
C PHE A 157 20.03 8.72 0.04
N SER A 158 19.61 9.23 -1.12
CA SER A 158 18.46 10.13 -1.20
C SER A 158 17.19 9.46 -0.66
N SER A 159 16.94 8.20 -1.04
CA SER A 159 15.86 7.40 -0.49
C SER A 159 15.97 7.25 1.03
N LEU A 160 17.17 6.91 1.54
CA LEU A 160 17.43 6.74 2.97
C LEU A 160 17.12 8.01 3.80
N VAL A 161 17.50 9.18 3.29
CA VAL A 161 17.20 10.46 3.94
C VAL A 161 15.69 10.71 3.97
N ILE A 162 14.98 10.47 2.86
CA ILE A 162 13.53 10.69 2.80
C ILE A 162 12.79 9.74 3.75
N VAL A 163 13.15 8.46 3.82
CA VAL A 163 12.50 7.51 4.76
C VAL A 163 12.76 7.89 6.21
N PHE A 164 13.95 8.41 6.55
CA PHE A 164 14.24 8.86 7.90
C PHE A 164 13.36 10.05 8.31
N VAL A 165 13.22 11.03 7.42
CA VAL A 165 12.29 12.16 7.58
C VAL A 165 10.85 11.66 7.73
N LEU A 166 10.42 10.74 6.87
CA LEU A 166 9.09 10.13 6.92
C LEU A 166 8.84 9.33 8.19
N ALA A 167 9.86 8.68 8.77
CA ALA A 167 9.71 7.94 10.02
C ALA A 167 9.43 8.89 11.20
N ILE A 168 10.11 10.04 11.25
CA ILE A 168 9.91 11.08 12.27
C ILE A 168 8.52 11.73 12.13
N PHE A 169 8.07 12.01 10.91
CA PHE A 169 6.77 12.65 10.66
C PHE A 169 5.60 11.66 10.62
N GLY A 170 5.86 10.38 10.32
CA GLY A 170 4.88 9.30 10.20
C GLY A 170 4.42 8.75 11.55
N TYR A 171 5.24 8.91 12.60
CA TYR A 171 4.88 8.60 13.98
C TYR A 171 5.35 9.73 14.90
N PRO A 172 4.44 10.47 15.58
CA PRO A 172 3.87 10.02 16.86
C PRO A 172 2.48 10.59 17.17
N VAL A 173 1.75 9.91 18.06
CA VAL A 173 0.56 10.47 18.74
C VAL A 173 0.80 11.89 19.30
N LEU A 174 2.04 12.18 19.72
CA LEU A 174 2.44 13.48 20.29
C LEU A 174 2.68 14.58 19.24
N ILE A 175 3.37 14.30 18.14
CA ILE A 175 3.54 15.31 17.06
C ILE A 175 2.23 15.43 16.31
N ALA A 176 1.44 14.37 16.10
CA ALA A 176 0.12 14.48 15.46
C ALA A 176 -0.84 15.43 16.20
N VAL A 177 -0.76 15.54 17.53
CA VAL A 177 -1.55 16.52 18.30
C VAL A 177 -1.04 17.95 18.07
N LYS A 178 0.27 18.18 18.05
CA LYS A 178 0.86 19.51 17.77
C LYS A 178 0.69 19.91 16.30
N LEU A 179 0.90 18.99 15.37
CA LEU A 179 0.88 19.19 13.94
C LEU A 179 -0.55 19.48 13.45
N ARG A 180 -1.58 18.88 14.06
CA ARG A 180 -2.99 19.22 13.77
C ARG A 180 -3.37 20.64 14.13
N LYS A 181 -2.63 21.30 15.03
CA LYS A 181 -2.84 22.72 15.35
C LYS A 181 -2.25 23.65 14.28
N PHE A 182 -1.26 23.17 13.52
CA PHE A 182 -0.53 23.97 12.53
C PHE A 182 -0.92 23.64 11.07
N VAL A 183 -1.21 22.38 10.76
CA VAL A 183 -1.43 21.88 9.40
C VAL A 183 -2.67 20.99 9.37
N ARG A 184 -3.52 21.17 8.34
CA ARG A 184 -4.69 20.34 8.13
C ARG A 184 -4.27 18.86 7.98
N PRO A 185 -4.95 17.90 8.64
CA PRO A 185 -4.62 16.47 8.56
C PRO A 185 -4.53 15.93 7.13
N VAL A 186 -5.35 16.47 6.21
CA VAL A 186 -5.37 16.09 4.80
C VAL A 186 -4.05 16.41 4.09
N VAL A 187 -3.44 17.56 4.40
CA VAL A 187 -2.17 17.99 3.79
C VAL A 187 -1.02 17.12 4.30
N VAL A 188 -0.97 16.84 5.60
CA VAL A 188 0.04 15.95 6.19
C VAL A 188 -0.02 14.56 5.54
N LYS A 189 -1.24 14.03 5.37
CA LYS A 189 -1.44 12.73 4.72
C LYS A 189 -1.01 12.74 3.25
N LEU A 190 -1.32 13.83 2.52
CA LEU A 190 -0.89 14.00 1.13
C LEU A 190 0.64 14.00 1.03
N VAL A 191 1.30 14.83 1.84
CA VAL A 191 2.77 14.97 1.83
C VAL A 191 3.43 13.65 2.20
N HIS A 192 2.92 12.95 3.22
CA HIS A 192 3.42 11.62 3.59
C HIS A 192 3.27 10.61 2.44
N ASN A 193 2.13 10.60 1.74
CA ASN A 193 1.92 9.71 0.61
C ASN A 193 2.85 10.05 -0.57
N PHE A 194 2.99 11.33 -0.90
CA PHE A 194 3.88 11.79 -1.99
C PHE A 194 5.34 11.46 -1.71
N LEU A 195 5.84 11.85 -0.54
CA LEU A 195 7.22 11.56 -0.14
C LEU A 195 7.45 10.06 0.01
N GLY A 196 6.46 9.30 0.50
CA GLY A 196 6.53 7.84 0.61
C GLY A 196 6.68 7.17 -0.75
N ILE A 197 5.90 7.60 -1.75
CA ILE A 197 6.01 7.12 -3.14
C ILE A 197 7.39 7.49 -3.71
N ALA A 198 7.82 8.75 -3.58
CA ALA A 198 9.12 9.19 -4.07
C ALA A 198 10.27 8.40 -3.43
N CYS A 199 10.21 8.19 -2.12
CA CYS A 199 11.18 7.38 -1.36
C CYS A 199 11.27 5.96 -1.90
N PHE A 200 10.13 5.29 -2.06
CA PHE A 200 10.06 3.93 -2.53
C PHE A 200 10.59 3.80 -3.96
N VAL A 201 10.21 4.70 -4.87
CA VAL A 201 10.73 4.73 -6.25
C VAL A 201 12.24 4.92 -6.25
N LEU A 202 12.78 5.86 -5.49
CA LEU A 202 14.24 6.07 -5.42
C LEU A 202 14.99 4.84 -4.89
N GLY A 203 14.43 4.15 -3.88
CA GLY A 203 15.00 2.92 -3.34
C GLY A 203 14.98 1.77 -4.36
N MET A 204 13.87 1.57 -5.05
CA MET A 204 13.73 0.56 -6.10
C MET A 204 14.63 0.85 -7.31
N LEU A 205 14.79 2.13 -7.70
CA LEU A 205 15.73 2.53 -8.75
C LEU A 205 17.19 2.37 -8.32
N ALA A 206 17.52 2.62 -7.05
CA ALA A 206 18.83 2.30 -6.50
C ALA A 206 19.11 0.80 -6.63
N GLN A 207 18.13 -0.05 -6.33
CA GLN A 207 18.25 -1.50 -6.52
C GLN A 207 18.48 -1.88 -7.98
N CYS A 208 17.70 -1.31 -8.90
CA CYS A 208 17.81 -1.54 -10.34
C CYS A 208 19.20 -1.15 -10.90
N THR A 209 19.71 0.01 -10.50
CA THR A 209 21.08 0.45 -10.86
C THR A 209 22.17 -0.37 -10.16
N GLY A 210 21.83 -1.07 -9.07
CA GLY A 210 22.67 -2.09 -8.45
C GLY A 210 22.88 -3.31 -9.36
N TYR A 211 21.81 -3.85 -9.96
CA TYR A 211 21.90 -4.99 -10.88
C TYR A 211 22.74 -4.71 -12.13
N GLN A 212 22.75 -3.46 -12.61
CA GLN A 212 23.59 -3.05 -13.74
C GLN A 212 25.10 -3.23 -13.49
N LYS A 213 25.53 -3.41 -12.23
CA LYS A 213 26.92 -3.76 -11.88
C LYS A 213 27.28 -5.21 -12.21
N ARG A 214 26.32 -6.02 -12.65
CA ARG A 214 26.47 -7.43 -13.08
C ARG A 214 27.08 -8.34 -12.02
N LEU A 215 26.82 -8.05 -10.75
CA LEU A 215 27.36 -8.84 -9.64
C LEU A 215 26.71 -10.22 -9.56
N ILE A 216 25.42 -10.33 -9.88
CA ILE A 216 24.70 -11.61 -9.84
C ILE A 216 25.12 -12.48 -11.02
N TYR A 217 25.21 -11.93 -12.23
CA TYR A 217 25.78 -12.65 -13.38
C TYR A 217 27.17 -13.20 -13.10
N ARG A 218 28.06 -12.41 -12.48
CA ARG A 218 29.42 -12.89 -12.15
C ARG A 218 29.40 -14.05 -11.16
N ALA A 219 28.45 -14.06 -10.22
CA ALA A 219 28.32 -15.12 -9.23
C ALA A 219 27.70 -16.39 -9.82
N THR A 220 26.71 -16.28 -10.69
CA THR A 220 25.91 -17.43 -11.17
C THR A 220 26.28 -17.92 -12.58
N GLN A 221 26.92 -17.07 -13.40
CA GLN A 221 27.18 -17.29 -14.82
C GLN A 221 25.92 -17.50 -15.68
N ILE A 222 24.74 -17.14 -15.18
CA ILE A 222 23.47 -17.27 -15.90
C ILE A 222 23.23 -16.04 -16.77
N GLU A 223 23.15 -16.22 -18.09
CA GLU A 223 22.89 -15.12 -19.02
C GLU A 223 21.59 -14.37 -18.70
N ASN A 224 21.61 -13.05 -18.89
CA ASN A 224 20.45 -12.16 -18.72
C ASN A 224 19.81 -12.12 -17.32
N ILE A 225 20.41 -12.74 -16.29
CA ILE A 225 19.84 -12.78 -14.94
C ILE A 225 19.65 -11.37 -14.33
N ASP A 226 20.63 -10.48 -14.48
CA ASP A 226 20.54 -9.11 -13.97
C ASP A 226 19.41 -8.33 -14.66
N THR A 227 19.21 -8.55 -15.96
CA THR A 227 18.13 -7.94 -16.76
C THR A 227 16.77 -8.47 -16.31
N ALA A 228 16.66 -9.77 -16.07
CA ALA A 228 15.43 -10.37 -15.54
C ALA A 228 15.09 -9.79 -14.15
N LEU A 229 16.07 -9.70 -13.25
CA LEU A 229 15.90 -9.09 -11.93
C LEU A 229 15.50 -7.62 -12.00
N PHE A 230 16.08 -6.86 -12.92
CA PHE A 230 15.70 -5.48 -13.20
C PHE A 230 14.22 -5.39 -13.61
N VAL A 231 13.79 -6.18 -14.61
CA VAL A 231 12.41 -6.16 -15.12
C VAL A 231 11.43 -6.58 -14.02
N LEU A 232 11.73 -7.66 -13.29
CA LEU A 232 10.89 -8.14 -12.18
C LEU A 232 10.77 -7.09 -11.07
N THR A 233 11.86 -6.42 -10.71
CA THR A 233 11.87 -5.36 -9.68
C THR A 233 11.04 -4.15 -10.13
N VAL A 234 11.11 -3.77 -11.40
CA VAL A 234 10.26 -2.70 -11.96
C VAL A 234 8.78 -3.10 -11.95
N VAL A 235 8.45 -4.34 -12.30
CA VAL A 235 7.07 -4.86 -12.21
C VAL A 235 6.58 -4.80 -10.76
N ILE A 236 7.37 -5.30 -9.80
CA ILE A 236 7.04 -5.23 -8.36
C ILE A 236 6.77 -3.78 -7.92
N MET A 237 7.65 -2.85 -8.34
CA MET A 237 7.51 -1.43 -8.00
C MET A 237 6.17 -0.86 -8.52
N LEU A 238 5.83 -1.11 -9.78
CA LEU A 238 4.60 -0.62 -10.40
C LEU A 238 3.35 -1.23 -9.75
N LEU A 239 3.35 -2.55 -9.52
CA LEU A 239 2.24 -3.25 -8.88
C LEU A 239 2.01 -2.77 -7.44
N SER A 240 3.08 -2.57 -6.67
CA SER A 240 3.00 -2.07 -5.29
C SER A 240 2.48 -0.62 -5.22
N LEU A 241 2.85 0.21 -6.19
CA LEU A 241 2.47 1.63 -6.21
C LEU A 241 1.05 1.90 -6.71
N ARG A 242 0.38 0.96 -7.37
CA ARG A 242 -0.95 1.21 -7.97
C ARG A 242 -1.96 1.81 -6.98
N GLY A 243 -2.03 1.25 -5.77
CA GLY A 243 -2.96 1.69 -4.73
C GLY A 243 -2.54 3.02 -4.10
N ALA A 244 -1.23 3.21 -3.91
CA ALA A 244 -0.66 4.45 -3.38
C ALA A 244 -0.89 5.64 -4.33
N LEU A 245 -0.72 5.43 -5.64
CA LEU A 245 -0.97 6.43 -6.68
C LEU A 245 -2.45 6.80 -6.77
N PHE A 246 -3.37 5.83 -6.73
CA PHE A 246 -4.80 6.10 -6.68
C PHE A 246 -5.20 6.88 -5.42
N SER A 247 -4.62 6.51 -4.27
CA SER A 247 -4.78 7.24 -3.01
C SER A 247 -4.23 8.67 -3.10
N LEU A 248 -3.13 8.91 -3.83
CA LEU A 248 -2.57 10.23 -4.03
C LEU A 248 -3.48 11.08 -4.91
N ALA A 249 -3.94 10.54 -6.04
CA ALA A 249 -4.83 11.22 -6.98
C ALA A 249 -6.17 11.61 -6.34
N SER A 250 -6.76 10.73 -5.53
CA SER A 250 -8.00 11.05 -4.80
C SER A 250 -7.80 12.17 -3.76
N GLN A 251 -6.66 12.20 -3.08
CA GLN A 251 -6.33 13.25 -2.10
C GLN A 251 -6.03 14.60 -2.76
N THR A 252 -5.31 14.62 -3.89
CA THR A 252 -5.07 15.86 -4.66
C THR A 252 -6.38 16.43 -5.19
N LEU A 253 -7.26 15.60 -5.75
CA LEU A 253 -8.58 16.02 -6.20
C LEU A 253 -9.45 16.59 -5.07
N ALA A 254 -9.43 15.96 -3.89
CA ALA A 254 -10.17 16.46 -2.73
C ALA A 254 -9.68 17.85 -2.28
N LEU A 255 -8.36 18.08 -2.31
CA LEU A 255 -7.79 19.39 -1.98
C LEU A 255 -8.11 20.44 -3.04
N VAL A 256 -7.99 20.12 -4.32
CA VAL A 256 -8.35 21.01 -5.44
C VAL A 256 -9.82 21.43 -5.33
N ARG A 257 -10.73 20.47 -5.09
CA ARG A 257 -12.16 20.76 -4.88
C ARG A 257 -12.42 21.66 -3.67
N SER A 258 -11.63 21.55 -2.61
CA SER A 258 -11.78 22.38 -1.40
C SER A 258 -11.29 23.82 -1.57
N ILE A 259 -10.40 24.07 -2.53
CA ILE A 259 -9.80 25.40 -2.80
C ILE A 259 -10.54 26.09 -3.96
N CYS A 260 -11.00 25.33 -4.95
CA CYS A 260 -11.66 25.84 -6.14
C CYS A 260 -13.07 25.22 -6.28
N PRO A 261 -14.11 25.80 -5.64
CA PRO A 261 -15.48 25.32 -5.77
C PRO A 261 -16.01 25.39 -7.22
N ALA A 262 -15.37 26.18 -8.09
CA ALA A 262 -15.71 26.31 -9.51
C ALA A 262 -15.56 25.01 -10.32
N VAL A 263 -14.77 24.03 -9.86
CA VAL A 263 -14.64 22.72 -10.55
C VAL A 263 -15.87 21.83 -10.36
N SER A 264 -16.72 22.10 -9.35
CA SER A 264 -18.01 21.38 -9.19
C SER A 264 -18.94 21.63 -10.38
N SER A 265 -18.90 22.84 -10.94
CA SER A 265 -19.84 23.27 -11.98
C SER A 265 -19.61 22.57 -13.33
N TYR A 266 -18.47 21.92 -13.58
CA TYR A 266 -18.22 21.26 -14.87
C TYR A 266 -18.74 19.83 -14.91
N THR A 267 -18.71 19.09 -13.79
CA THR A 267 -19.30 17.74 -13.72
C THR A 267 -20.81 17.77 -13.56
N ASP A 268 -21.36 18.74 -12.82
CA ASP A 268 -22.82 18.87 -12.67
C ASP A 268 -23.49 19.29 -13.99
N VAL A 269 -22.79 20.05 -14.86
CA VAL A 269 -23.29 20.42 -16.20
C VAL A 269 -23.18 19.26 -17.20
N VAL A 270 -22.20 18.37 -17.07
CA VAL A 270 -22.08 17.17 -17.93
C VAL A 270 -23.11 16.10 -17.55
N ASP A 271 -23.40 15.92 -16.26
CA ASP A 271 -24.50 15.04 -15.79
C ASP A 271 -25.89 15.65 -16.07
N ALA A 272 -26.04 16.97 -15.99
CA ALA A 272 -27.30 17.64 -16.38
C ALA A 272 -27.52 17.60 -17.90
N SER A 273 -26.49 17.85 -18.71
CA SER A 273 -26.55 17.84 -20.18
C SER A 273 -26.93 16.46 -20.75
N SER A 274 -26.41 15.37 -20.17
CA SER A 274 -26.75 14.00 -20.57
C SER A 274 -28.16 13.56 -20.16
N SER A 275 -28.77 14.22 -19.18
CA SER A 275 -30.16 13.96 -18.77
C SER A 275 -31.21 14.65 -19.66
N THR A 276 -30.83 15.71 -20.38
CA THR A 276 -31.72 16.47 -21.28
C THR A 276 -31.71 16.01 -22.74
N PHE A 277 -30.74 15.21 -23.19
CA PHE A 277 -30.66 14.77 -24.59
C PHE A 277 -31.36 13.43 -24.89
N GLY A 278 -32.03 12.83 -23.89
CA GLY A 278 -32.77 11.57 -24.02
C GLY A 278 -34.29 11.71 -24.01
N LYS A 279 -34.83 12.93 -24.14
CA LYS A 279 -36.26 13.21 -24.23
C LYS A 279 -36.54 14.16 -25.39
N SER A 280 -36.54 13.62 -26.60
CA SER A 280 -37.37 14.11 -27.71
C SER A 280 -37.63 12.99 -28.69
#